data_AF-A0A829PMY5-F1
#
_entry.id   AF-A0A829PMY5-F1
#
_cell.length_a   1.000
_cell.length_b   1.000
_cell.length_c   1.000
_cell.angle_alpha   90.00
_cell.angle_beta   90.00
_cell.angle_gamma   90.00
#
_symmetry.space_group_name_H-M   'P 1'
#
loop_
_entity.id
_entity.type
_entity.pdbx_description
1 polymer ?
#
loop_
_entity_poly.entity_id
_entity_poly.type
_entity_poly.pdbx_seq_one_letter_code
_entity_poly.pdbx_strand_id
1 'polypeptide(L)'
;MVPEVAARTPDLQFVILVGAAVNWLRQGEFNTRAKLTHQGASESEIAAALDSHNATLQPLRDNATYEQYLATQHDSDPMSADRWNFVRKNYLSDVTGILPQVKVPVLLALGDDDLNVDVNETERVYRQLLPPQQLTVQRYPDASHNIVKADLDNDQNWRSTLVAVFAPRSLYALGIWKICGIMLRDSQCTKPDGCAATHHSAPGLG
;
A
#
# COMPACT_ATOMS: atom_id res chain seq x y z
N MET A 1 12.34 4.55 0.43
CA MET A 1 11.05 4.02 -0.11
C MET A 1 10.92 4.31 -1.60
N VAL A 2 9.97 3.72 -2.34
CA VAL A 2 9.83 3.93 -3.81
C VAL A 2 9.69 5.42 -4.20
N PRO A 3 8.88 6.26 -3.52
CA PRO A 3 8.80 7.70 -3.84
C PRO A 3 10.14 8.45 -3.70
N GLU A 4 11.01 8.00 -2.80
CA GLU A 4 12.35 8.58 -2.62
C GLU A 4 13.29 8.25 -3.77
N VAL A 5 13.20 7.02 -4.31
CA VAL A 5 13.92 6.64 -5.53
C VAL A 5 13.41 7.47 -6.71
N ALA A 6 12.10 7.63 -6.82
CA ALA A 6 11.47 8.38 -7.91
C ALA A 6 11.83 9.87 -7.91
N ALA A 7 12.01 10.47 -6.73
CA ALA A 7 12.45 11.86 -6.61
C ALA A 7 13.92 12.07 -7.02
N ARG A 8 14.74 11.00 -7.04
CA ARG A 8 16.20 11.09 -7.22
C ARG A 8 16.72 10.44 -8.51
N THR A 9 15.85 9.80 -9.28
CA THR A 9 16.24 9.03 -10.48
C THR A 9 15.71 9.72 -11.74
N PRO A 10 16.54 10.47 -12.47
CA PRO A 10 16.08 11.28 -13.61
C PRO A 10 15.58 10.45 -14.79
N ASP A 11 16.07 9.22 -14.97
CA ASP A 11 15.70 8.36 -16.09
C ASP A 11 14.42 7.53 -15.84
N LEU A 12 13.84 7.62 -14.64
CA LEU A 12 12.63 6.89 -14.29
C LEU A 12 11.44 7.43 -15.10
N GLN A 13 10.69 6.54 -15.75
CA GLN A 13 9.58 6.96 -16.62
C GLN A 13 8.25 7.10 -15.89
N PHE A 14 7.98 6.24 -14.91
CA PHE A 14 6.79 6.26 -14.07
C PHE A 14 7.00 5.38 -12.84
N VAL A 15 6.08 5.48 -11.89
CA VAL A 15 6.01 4.63 -10.69
C VAL A 15 4.64 3.97 -10.62
N ILE A 16 4.59 2.68 -10.27
CA ILE A 16 3.37 2.00 -9.86
C ILE A 16 3.49 1.67 -8.38
N LEU A 17 2.53 2.17 -7.59
CA LEU A 17 2.41 1.96 -6.16
C LEU A 17 1.15 1.14 -5.91
N VAL A 18 1.30 -0.01 -5.26
CA VAL A 18 0.20 -0.90 -4.89
C VAL A 18 0.14 -0.95 -3.38
N GLY A 19 -1.01 -0.60 -2.79
CA GLY A 19 -1.19 -0.62 -1.33
C GLY A 19 -0.16 0.24 -0.57
N ALA A 20 0.32 1.34 -1.16
CA ALA A 20 1.45 2.07 -0.59
C ALA A 20 1.06 2.85 0.68
N ALA A 21 1.79 2.62 1.77
CA ALA A 21 1.67 3.38 3.02
C ALA A 21 2.16 4.83 2.88
N VAL A 22 1.48 5.77 3.55
CA VAL A 22 1.92 7.17 3.65
C VAL A 22 2.95 7.36 4.76
N ASN A 23 2.63 6.88 5.96
CA ASN A 23 3.46 7.01 7.15
C ASN A 23 3.42 5.69 7.91
N TRP A 24 4.59 5.13 8.21
CA TRP A 24 4.66 3.78 8.75
C TRP A 24 3.96 3.66 10.11
N LEU A 25 4.13 4.62 11.02
CA LEU A 25 3.49 4.57 12.35
C LEU A 25 1.97 4.64 12.25
N ARG A 26 1.43 5.60 11.51
CA ARG A 26 -0.03 5.76 11.33
C ARG A 26 -0.64 4.52 10.67
N GLN A 27 0.06 3.94 9.70
CA GLN A 27 -0.40 2.75 9.01
C GLN A 27 -0.27 1.49 9.87
N GLY A 28 0.71 1.42 10.77
CA GLY A 28 0.78 0.37 11.79
C GLY A 28 -0.42 0.38 12.73
N GLU A 29 -0.79 1.56 13.24
CA GLU A 29 -1.98 1.74 14.06
C GLU A 29 -3.27 1.36 13.30
N PHE A 30 -3.42 1.84 12.07
CA PHE A 30 -4.54 1.47 11.21
C PHE A 30 -4.62 -0.04 11.02
N ASN A 31 -3.50 -0.71 10.69
CA ASN A 31 -3.48 -2.16 10.47
C ASN A 31 -3.95 -2.93 11.71
N THR A 32 -3.46 -2.56 12.90
CA THR A 32 -3.89 -3.19 14.15
C THR A 32 -5.39 -3.04 14.36
N ARG A 33 -5.92 -1.82 14.18
CA ARG A 33 -7.36 -1.56 14.31
C ARG A 33 -8.17 -2.34 13.27
N ALA A 34 -7.82 -2.21 11.99
CA ALA A 34 -8.55 -2.81 10.88
C ALA A 34 -8.62 -4.34 11.00
N LYS A 35 -7.52 -5.00 11.34
CA LYS A 35 -7.50 -6.46 11.55
C LYS A 35 -8.38 -6.90 12.71
N LEU A 36 -8.31 -6.22 13.84
CA LEU A 36 -9.08 -6.58 15.02
C LEU A 36 -10.58 -6.33 14.82
N THR A 37 -10.93 -5.21 14.18
CA THR A 37 -12.32 -4.93 13.77
C THR A 37 -12.83 -6.00 12.81
N HIS A 38 -12.04 -6.40 11.81
CA HIS A 38 -12.39 -7.47 10.86
C HIS A 38 -12.62 -8.82 11.57
N GLN A 39 -11.87 -9.08 12.63
CA GLN A 39 -12.01 -10.29 13.48
C GLN A 39 -13.15 -10.20 14.50
N GLY A 40 -13.87 -9.08 14.57
CA GLY A 40 -14.99 -8.89 15.49
C GLY A 40 -14.57 -8.58 16.93
N ALA A 41 -13.35 -8.09 17.16
CA ALA A 41 -12.90 -7.66 18.47
C ALA A 41 -13.69 -6.45 18.99
N SER A 42 -13.83 -6.37 20.31
CA SER A 42 -14.44 -5.24 21.00
C SER A 42 -13.52 -3.99 21.01
N GLU A 43 -14.10 -2.81 21.20
CA GLU A 43 -13.33 -1.57 21.33
C GLU A 43 -12.30 -1.62 22.47
N SER A 44 -12.60 -2.32 23.57
CA SER A 44 -11.64 -2.52 24.66
C SER A 44 -10.45 -3.37 24.25
N GLU A 45 -10.67 -4.42 23.46
CA GLU A 45 -9.58 -5.27 22.93
C GLU A 45 -8.73 -4.50 21.92
N ILE A 46 -9.37 -3.71 21.05
CA ILE A 46 -8.67 -2.82 20.11
C ILE A 46 -7.81 -1.81 20.87
N ALA A 47 -8.36 -1.13 21.88
CA ALA A 47 -7.62 -0.17 22.68
C ALA A 47 -6.40 -0.81 23.38
N ALA A 48 -6.58 -1.96 24.02
CA ALA A 48 -5.50 -2.69 24.67
C ALA A 48 -4.40 -3.13 23.67
N ALA A 49 -4.80 -3.55 22.47
CA ALA A 49 -3.86 -3.92 21.42
C ALA A 49 -3.08 -2.71 20.87
N LEU A 50 -3.72 -1.55 20.75
CA LEU A 50 -3.06 -0.31 20.34
C LEU A 50 -2.08 0.19 21.40
N ASP A 51 -2.42 0.08 22.69
CA ASP A 51 -1.49 0.39 23.79
C ASP A 51 -0.28 -0.54 23.77
N SER A 52 -0.51 -1.84 23.59
CA SER A 52 0.56 -2.83 23.44
C SER A 52 1.43 -2.54 22.21
N HIS A 53 0.83 -2.25 21.06
CA HIS A 53 1.54 -1.82 19.86
C HIS A 53 2.43 -0.61 20.14
N ASN A 54 1.90 0.43 20.79
CA ASN A 54 2.65 1.62 21.14
C ASN A 54 3.80 1.36 22.11
N ALA A 55 3.65 0.41 23.03
CA ALA A 55 4.72 -0.04 23.93
C ALA A 55 5.83 -0.77 23.16
N THR A 56 5.50 -1.57 22.14
CA THR A 56 6.50 -2.27 21.31
C THR A 56 7.40 -1.30 20.52
N LEU A 57 6.92 -0.07 20.28
CA LEU A 57 7.70 0.99 19.63
C LEU A 57 8.70 1.67 20.58
N GLN A 58 8.59 1.46 21.90
CA GLN A 58 9.41 2.17 22.88
C GLN A 58 10.92 1.95 22.68
N PRO A 59 11.42 0.72 22.46
CA PRO A 59 12.85 0.53 22.21
C PRO A 59 13.34 1.24 20.93
N LEU A 60 12.46 1.44 19.93
CA LEU A 60 12.80 2.22 18.74
C LEU A 60 12.92 3.71 19.06
N ARG A 61 12.00 4.26 19.88
CA ARG A 61 12.03 5.65 20.34
C ARG A 61 13.26 5.95 21.21
N ASP A 62 13.69 4.98 22.00
CA ASP A 62 14.88 5.07 22.84
C ASP A 62 16.18 4.84 22.06
N ASN A 63 16.09 4.61 20.74
CA ASN A 63 17.23 4.30 19.86
C ASN A 63 18.06 3.10 20.38
N ALA A 64 17.38 2.07 20.88
CA ALA A 64 18.00 0.90 21.46
C ALA A 64 18.84 0.09 20.45
N THR A 65 19.95 -0.49 20.91
CA THR A 65 20.68 -1.51 20.15
C THR A 65 19.86 -2.80 20.06
N TYR A 66 20.30 -3.74 19.22
CA TYR A 66 19.62 -5.04 19.11
C TYR A 66 19.66 -5.81 20.44
N GLU A 67 20.77 -5.74 21.15
CA GLU A 67 20.99 -6.40 22.43
C GLU A 67 20.09 -5.79 23.52
N GLN A 68 19.93 -4.46 23.52
CA GLN A 68 19.03 -3.76 24.44
C GLN A 68 17.56 -4.09 24.14
N TYR A 69 17.17 -4.12 22.86
CA TYR A 69 15.85 -4.60 22.44
C TYR A 69 15.59 -6.01 22.96
N LEU A 70 16.53 -6.95 22.71
CA LEU A 70 16.38 -8.35 23.09
C LEU A 70 16.29 -8.53 24.61
N ALA A 71 17.05 -7.76 25.39
CA ALA A 71 17.01 -7.80 26.85
C ALA A 71 15.68 -7.32 27.46
N THR A 72 14.92 -6.49 26.73
CA THR A 72 13.61 -5.99 27.13
C THR A 72 12.44 -6.79 26.57
N GLN A 73 12.70 -7.71 25.64
CA GLN A 73 11.64 -8.47 25.01
C GLN A 73 11.23 -9.71 25.81
N HIS A 74 9.91 -9.85 25.94
CA HIS A 74 9.26 -10.99 26.57
C HIS A 74 8.53 -11.86 25.54
N ASP A 75 8.63 -11.52 24.26
CA ASP A 75 8.01 -12.30 23.18
C ASP A 75 8.74 -13.62 22.97
N SER A 76 7.96 -14.66 22.64
CA SER A 76 8.44 -16.01 22.36
C SER A 76 9.22 -16.11 21.03
N ASP A 77 9.05 -15.13 20.14
CA ASP A 77 9.74 -15.05 18.84
C ASP A 77 10.21 -13.61 18.55
N PRO A 78 11.30 -13.13 19.18
CA PRO A 78 11.81 -11.78 18.94
C PRO A 78 12.31 -11.63 17.50
N MET A 79 12.28 -10.40 17.00
CA MET A 79 12.81 -10.11 15.66
C MET A 79 14.28 -10.51 15.54
N SER A 80 14.67 -10.99 14.36
CA SER A 80 16.09 -11.15 14.02
C SER A 80 16.82 -9.80 14.03
N ALA A 81 18.14 -9.84 14.21
CA ALA A 81 18.98 -8.63 14.19
C ALA A 81 18.80 -7.81 12.90
N ASP A 82 18.72 -8.49 11.74
CA ASP A 82 18.50 -7.84 10.44
C ASP A 82 17.14 -7.16 10.37
N ARG A 83 16.10 -7.84 10.85
CA ARG A 83 14.75 -7.27 10.90
C ARG A 83 14.69 -6.07 11.83
N TRP A 84 15.29 -6.16 13.02
CA TRP A 84 15.39 -5.05 13.96
C TRP A 84 16.09 -3.84 13.33
N ASN A 85 17.26 -4.06 12.71
CA ASN A 85 18.02 -3.00 12.04
C ASN A 85 17.23 -2.36 10.89
N PHE A 86 16.46 -3.15 10.14
CA PHE A 86 15.59 -2.64 9.09
C PHE A 86 14.48 -1.77 9.68
N VAL A 87 13.77 -2.24 10.72
CA VAL A 87 12.70 -1.47 11.37
C VAL A 87 13.26 -0.17 11.98
N ARG A 88 14.37 -0.24 12.72
CA ARG A 88 15.02 0.94 13.34
C ARG A 88 15.35 2.03 12.31
N LYS A 89 15.80 1.65 11.11
CA LYS A 89 16.13 2.61 10.05
C LYS A 89 14.90 3.25 9.40
N ASN A 90 13.73 2.64 9.50
CA ASN A 90 12.58 3.03 8.68
C ASN A 90 11.29 3.30 9.47
N TYR A 91 11.18 3.03 10.76
CA TYR A 91 9.91 3.17 11.49
C TYR A 91 9.32 4.60 11.47
N LEU A 92 10.16 5.62 11.27
CA LEU A 92 9.74 7.03 11.07
C LEU A 92 9.50 7.40 9.61
N SER A 93 9.44 6.42 8.70
CA SER A 93 9.23 6.64 7.28
C SER A 93 7.91 7.35 7.04
N ASP A 94 8.00 8.48 6.33
CA ASP A 94 6.87 9.29 5.92
C ASP A 94 7.15 9.85 4.52
N VAL A 95 6.25 9.59 3.56
CA VAL A 95 6.42 10.05 2.17
C VAL A 95 5.96 11.50 1.96
N THR A 96 5.29 12.14 2.91
CA THR A 96 4.68 13.47 2.70
C THR A 96 5.70 14.54 2.31
N GLY A 97 6.91 14.49 2.86
CA GLY A 97 7.99 15.42 2.51
C GLY A 97 8.65 15.16 1.15
N ILE A 98 8.56 13.92 0.62
CA ILE A 98 9.22 13.52 -0.63
C ILE A 98 8.27 13.56 -1.83
N LEU A 99 6.97 13.35 -1.62
CA LEU A 99 5.98 13.35 -2.71
C LEU A 99 6.03 14.62 -3.59
N PRO A 100 6.14 15.86 -3.06
CA PRO A 100 6.25 17.06 -3.90
C PRO A 100 7.50 17.09 -4.81
N GLN A 101 8.51 16.29 -4.49
CA GLN A 101 9.76 16.19 -5.25
C GLN A 101 9.67 15.16 -6.38
N VAL A 102 8.68 14.27 -6.37
CA VAL A 102 8.44 13.31 -7.45
C VAL A 102 8.01 14.07 -8.71
N LYS A 103 8.69 13.81 -9.83
CA LYS A 103 8.43 14.48 -11.12
C LYS A 103 7.89 13.56 -12.21
N VAL A 104 7.83 12.27 -11.93
CA VAL A 104 7.37 11.25 -12.87
C VAL A 104 5.90 10.91 -12.63
N PRO A 105 5.16 10.44 -13.64
CA PRO A 105 3.82 9.89 -13.47
C PRO A 105 3.78 8.79 -12.39
N VAL A 106 2.72 8.78 -11.60
CA VAL A 106 2.46 7.84 -10.51
C VAL A 106 1.10 7.18 -10.73
N LEU A 107 1.09 5.85 -10.78
CA LEU A 107 -0.11 5.05 -10.64
C LEU A 107 -0.23 4.59 -9.20
N LEU A 108 -1.32 4.96 -8.54
CA LEU A 108 -1.67 4.48 -7.21
C LEU A 108 -2.82 3.47 -7.34
N ALA A 109 -2.53 2.19 -7.13
CA ALA A 109 -3.50 1.10 -7.13
C ALA A 109 -3.84 0.68 -5.70
N LEU A 110 -5.14 0.67 -5.39
CA LEU A 110 -5.66 0.52 -4.04
C LEU A 110 -6.81 -0.51 -4.04
N GLY A 111 -6.76 -1.47 -3.12
CA GLY A 111 -7.88 -2.36 -2.85
C GLY A 111 -8.78 -1.75 -1.79
N ASP A 112 -10.09 -1.73 -1.99
CA ASP A 112 -11.02 -1.04 -1.07
C ASP A 112 -11.14 -1.71 0.30
N ASP A 113 -10.84 -3.01 0.38
CA ASP A 113 -10.90 -3.82 1.60
C ASP A 113 -9.49 -4.16 2.11
N ASP A 114 -8.54 -3.24 1.91
CA ASP A 114 -7.18 -3.36 2.41
C ASP A 114 -7.13 -3.20 3.93
N LEU A 115 -6.74 -4.26 4.64
CA LEU A 115 -6.56 -4.23 6.09
C LEU A 115 -5.18 -3.70 6.51
N ASN A 116 -4.23 -3.51 5.59
CA ASN A 116 -2.85 -3.10 5.88
C ASN A 116 -2.61 -1.60 5.76
N VAL A 117 -3.33 -0.90 4.87
CA VAL A 117 -3.23 0.56 4.76
C VAL A 117 -4.59 1.24 4.71
N ASP A 118 -4.68 2.43 5.31
CA ASP A 118 -5.82 3.32 5.17
C ASP A 118 -5.86 3.86 3.74
N VAL A 119 -6.72 3.24 2.93
CA VAL A 119 -6.90 3.56 1.51
C VAL A 119 -7.36 5.00 1.32
N ASN A 120 -8.26 5.47 2.18
CA ASN A 120 -8.85 6.81 2.07
C ASN A 120 -7.85 7.88 2.47
N GLU A 121 -7.08 7.64 3.53
CA GLU A 121 -5.94 8.50 3.87
C GLU A 121 -4.94 8.55 2.72
N THR A 122 -4.55 7.38 2.21
CA THR A 122 -3.52 7.24 1.19
C THR A 122 -3.92 8.02 -0.07
N GLU A 123 -5.11 7.77 -0.61
CA GLU A 123 -5.60 8.50 -1.77
C GLU A 123 -5.64 10.02 -1.52
N ARG A 124 -6.18 10.45 -0.39
CA ARG A 124 -6.28 11.87 -0.03
C ARG A 124 -4.91 12.55 0.01
N VAL A 125 -3.93 11.92 0.66
CA VAL A 125 -2.57 12.49 0.80
C VAL A 125 -1.88 12.55 -0.56
N TYR A 126 -1.95 11.51 -1.37
CA TYR A 126 -1.33 11.51 -2.69
C TYR A 126 -1.97 12.57 -3.60
N ARG A 127 -3.30 12.70 -3.60
CA ARG A 127 -4.00 13.76 -4.36
C ARG A 127 -3.66 15.17 -3.89
N GLN A 128 -3.38 15.33 -2.60
CA GLN A 128 -3.01 16.64 -2.03
C GLN A 128 -1.58 17.05 -2.39
N LEU A 129 -0.66 16.09 -2.47
CA LEU A 129 0.78 16.37 -2.57
C LEU A 129 1.36 16.20 -3.98
N LEU A 130 0.68 15.45 -4.86
CA LEU A 130 1.07 15.32 -6.25
C LEU A 130 0.18 16.21 -7.15
N PRO A 131 0.75 16.83 -8.20
CA PRO A 131 -0.01 17.47 -9.26
C PRO A 131 -1.06 16.52 -9.87
N PRO A 132 -2.30 16.97 -10.15
CA PRO A 132 -3.34 16.13 -10.72
C PRO A 132 -2.95 15.43 -12.02
N GLN A 133 -2.09 16.06 -12.84
CA GLN A 133 -1.62 15.50 -14.10
C GLN A 133 -0.55 14.40 -13.91
N GLN A 134 0.02 14.27 -12.72
CA GLN A 134 1.04 13.27 -12.40
C GLN A 134 0.46 12.04 -11.68
N LEU A 135 -0.78 12.11 -11.20
CA LEU A 135 -1.37 11.05 -10.38
C LEU A 135 -2.58 10.42 -11.06
N THR A 136 -2.46 9.14 -11.37
CA THR A 136 -3.59 8.28 -11.72
C THR A 136 -3.90 7.39 -10.52
N VAL A 137 -5.14 7.42 -10.03
CA VAL A 137 -5.60 6.54 -8.93
C VAL A 137 -6.52 5.48 -9.50
N GLN A 138 -6.30 4.22 -9.14
CA GLN A 138 -7.18 3.10 -9.45
C GLN A 138 -7.59 2.39 -8.18
N ARG A 139 -8.90 2.36 -7.93
CA ARG A 139 -9.50 1.62 -6.82
C ARG A 139 -10.10 0.33 -7.34
N TYR A 140 -9.92 -0.73 -6.57
CA TYR A 140 -10.43 -2.06 -6.85
C TYR A 140 -11.42 -2.44 -5.74
N PRO A 141 -12.73 -2.42 -6.03
CA PRO A 141 -13.74 -2.91 -5.11
C PRO A 141 -13.51 -4.39 -4.78
N ASP A 142 -13.91 -4.79 -3.57
CA ASP A 142 -13.81 -6.17 -3.06
C ASP A 142 -12.37 -6.74 -3.07
N ALA A 143 -11.35 -5.86 -3.04
CA ALA A 143 -9.95 -6.24 -3.17
C ALA A 143 -9.15 -5.92 -1.91
N SER A 144 -8.27 -6.84 -1.53
CA SER A 144 -7.30 -6.68 -0.44
C SER A 144 -6.10 -5.83 -0.84
N HIS A 145 -5.14 -5.71 0.07
CA HIS A 145 -3.83 -5.10 -0.14
C HIS A 145 -3.10 -5.54 -1.41
N ASN A 146 -3.20 -6.83 -1.75
CA ASN A 146 -2.49 -7.41 -2.89
C ASN A 146 -3.27 -7.28 -4.21
N ILE A 147 -4.39 -6.54 -4.22
CA ILE A 147 -5.32 -6.40 -5.35
C ILE A 147 -5.85 -7.76 -5.84
N VAL A 148 -6.11 -8.63 -4.87
CA VAL A 148 -6.81 -9.91 -5.00
C VAL A 148 -8.12 -9.83 -4.23
N LYS A 149 -9.04 -10.77 -4.46
CA LYS A 149 -10.33 -10.78 -3.76
C LYS A 149 -10.12 -10.82 -2.25
N ALA A 150 -10.76 -9.90 -1.56
CA ALA A 150 -10.57 -9.67 -0.13
C ALA A 150 -10.96 -10.89 0.71
N ASP A 151 -12.06 -11.56 0.36
CA ASP A 151 -12.57 -12.77 1.02
C ASP A 151 -11.62 -13.97 0.91
N LEU A 152 -10.68 -13.97 -0.03
CA LEU A 152 -9.67 -15.02 -0.17
C LEU A 152 -8.36 -14.67 0.52
N ASP A 153 -8.01 -13.40 0.60
CA ASP A 153 -6.69 -12.94 1.09
C ASP A 153 -6.71 -12.41 2.53
N ASN A 154 -7.80 -11.76 2.96
CA ASN A 154 -7.97 -11.35 4.36
C ASN A 154 -8.39 -12.55 5.23
N ASP A 155 -9.14 -13.49 4.67
CA ASP A 155 -9.67 -14.67 5.36
C ASP A 155 -9.02 -15.98 4.86
N GLN A 156 -7.67 -16.02 4.80
CA GLN A 156 -6.95 -17.16 4.25
C GLN A 156 -7.33 -18.47 4.92
N ASN A 157 -7.97 -19.34 4.15
CA ASN A 157 -8.41 -20.65 4.60
C ASN A 157 -8.23 -21.70 3.49
N TRP A 158 -8.76 -22.90 3.69
CA TRP A 158 -8.64 -24.00 2.72
C TRP A 158 -9.21 -23.65 1.33
N ARG A 159 -10.24 -22.79 1.26
CA ARG A 159 -10.79 -22.29 -0.01
C ARG A 159 -9.79 -21.42 -0.74
N SER A 160 -9.11 -20.52 -0.05
CA SER A 160 -8.04 -19.68 -0.62
C SER A 160 -6.94 -20.55 -1.24
N THR A 161 -6.56 -21.62 -0.55
CA THR A 161 -5.57 -22.60 -1.06
C THR A 161 -6.06 -23.31 -2.32
N LEU A 162 -7.32 -23.78 -2.33
CA LEU A 162 -7.90 -24.45 -3.51
C LEU A 162 -7.99 -23.51 -4.71
N VAL A 163 -8.45 -22.27 -4.52
CA VAL A 163 -8.53 -21.29 -5.61
C VAL A 163 -7.14 -20.95 -6.13
N ALA A 164 -6.15 -20.80 -5.24
CA ALA A 164 -4.77 -20.54 -5.65
C ALA A 164 -4.15 -21.65 -6.51
N VAL A 165 -4.44 -22.92 -6.20
CA VAL A 165 -3.91 -24.06 -6.94
C VAL A 165 -4.67 -24.31 -8.25
N PHE A 166 -6.00 -24.31 -8.21
CA PHE A 166 -6.83 -24.78 -9.32
C PHE A 166 -7.38 -23.67 -10.22
N ALA A 167 -7.46 -22.43 -9.72
CA ALA A 167 -7.96 -21.28 -10.47
C ALA A 167 -7.21 -19.98 -10.10
N PRO A 168 -5.87 -19.92 -10.21
CA PRO A 168 -5.06 -18.81 -9.70
C PRO A 168 -5.45 -17.45 -10.30
N ARG A 169 -5.93 -17.42 -11.56
CA ARG A 169 -6.41 -16.18 -12.19
C ARG A 169 -7.66 -15.61 -11.52
N SER A 170 -8.46 -16.45 -10.89
CA SER A 170 -9.66 -16.06 -10.17
C SER A 170 -9.35 -15.47 -8.80
N LEU A 171 -8.09 -15.49 -8.34
CA LEU A 171 -7.69 -14.76 -7.12
C LEU A 171 -7.74 -13.25 -7.34
N TYR A 172 -7.38 -12.78 -8.53
CA TYR A 172 -7.17 -11.35 -8.76
C TYR A 172 -8.49 -10.55 -8.80
N ALA A 173 -8.40 -9.29 -8.40
CA ALA A 173 -9.47 -8.32 -8.58
C ALA A 173 -9.70 -8.05 -10.07
N LEU A 174 -10.95 -7.76 -10.43
CA LEU A 174 -11.32 -7.49 -11.81
C LEU A 174 -10.55 -6.27 -12.34
N GLY A 175 -9.91 -6.44 -13.51
CA GLY A 175 -9.23 -5.34 -14.20
C GLY A 175 -7.79 -5.06 -13.77
N ILE A 176 -7.20 -5.82 -12.85
CA ILE A 176 -5.79 -5.64 -12.45
C ILE A 176 -4.82 -5.73 -13.65
N TRP A 177 -5.14 -6.55 -14.65
CA TRP A 177 -4.34 -6.69 -15.88
C TRP A 177 -4.22 -5.40 -16.70
N LYS A 178 -5.07 -4.38 -16.44
CA LYS A 178 -4.98 -3.08 -17.10
C LYS A 178 -3.90 -2.17 -16.49
N ILE A 179 -3.35 -2.49 -15.32
CA ILE A 179 -2.49 -1.60 -14.51
C ILE A 179 -1.26 -1.10 -15.31
N CYS A 180 -0.52 -1.99 -15.97
CA CYS A 180 0.63 -1.60 -16.80
C CYS A 180 0.20 -0.82 -18.05
N GLY A 181 -0.96 -1.19 -18.64
CA GLY A 181 -1.49 -0.55 -19.84
C GLY A 181 -2.03 0.87 -19.61
N ILE A 182 -2.27 1.28 -18.36
CA ILE A 182 -2.64 2.66 -18.01
C ILE A 182 -1.41 3.56 -18.14
N MET A 183 -0.33 3.23 -17.42
CA MET A 183 0.90 4.03 -17.43
C MET A 183 1.57 4.08 -18.81
N LEU A 184 1.55 2.96 -19.56
CA LEU A 184 2.12 2.92 -20.91
C LEU A 184 1.37 3.80 -21.92
N ARG A 185 0.06 4.02 -21.74
CA ARG A 185 -0.71 4.96 -22.57
C ARG A 185 -0.42 6.40 -22.18
N ASP A 186 -0.44 6.71 -20.89
CA ASP A 186 -0.21 8.06 -20.39
C ASP A 186 1.23 8.53 -20.71
N SER A 187 2.23 7.65 -20.62
CA SER A 187 3.63 7.94 -20.97
C SER A 187 3.86 8.16 -22.47
N GLN A 188 2.97 7.63 -23.33
CA GLN A 188 3.03 7.90 -24.77
C GLN A 188 2.38 9.26 -25.11
N CYS A 189 1.37 9.69 -24.35
CA CYS A 189 0.73 10.99 -24.52
C CYS A 189 1.59 12.19 -24.07
N THR A 190 2.63 11.97 -23.26
CA THR A 190 3.54 13.03 -22.80
C THR A 190 4.70 13.29 -23.76
N LYS A 191 4.86 12.49 -24.84
CA LYS A 191 5.81 12.76 -25.91
C LYS A 191 5.27 13.85 -26.85
N PRO A 192 6.14 14.72 -27.42
CA PRO A 192 5.72 15.89 -28.21
C PRO A 192 4.89 15.57 -29.46
N ASP A 193 4.82 14.31 -29.90
CA ASP A 193 4.15 13.92 -31.16
C ASP A 193 2.69 13.45 -31.01
N GLY A 194 2.08 13.63 -29.83
CA GLY A 194 0.62 13.70 -29.67
C GLY A 194 -0.14 12.38 -29.52
N CYS A 195 -1.05 12.34 -28.53
CA CYS A 195 -2.04 11.28 -28.39
C CYS A 195 -3.25 11.54 -29.30
N ALA A 196 -3.42 10.74 -30.34
CA ALA A 196 -4.68 10.67 -31.09
C ALA A 196 -5.73 9.97 -30.21
N ALA A 197 -6.65 10.74 -29.62
CA ALA A 197 -7.79 10.22 -28.90
C ALA A 197 -8.74 9.50 -29.87
N THR A 198 -8.70 8.17 -29.90
CA THR A 198 -9.75 7.39 -30.55
C THR A 198 -10.98 7.38 -29.65
N HIS A 199 -11.86 8.36 -29.83
CA HIS A 199 -13.24 8.31 -29.33
C HIS A 199 -13.94 7.11 -29.99
N HIS A 200 -14.26 6.08 -29.20
CA HIS A 200 -15.26 5.10 -29.60
C HIS A 200 -16.65 5.72 -29.38
N SER A 201 -17.21 6.28 -30.45
CA SER A 201 -18.64 6.59 -30.51
C SER A 201 -19.41 5.26 -30.61
N ALA A 202 -20.33 5.01 -29.67
CA ALA A 202 -21.27 3.91 -29.77
C ALA A 202 -22.21 4.13 -30.97
N PRO A 203 -22.61 3.07 -31.72
CA PRO A 203 -23.58 3.22 -32.78
C PRO A 203 -24.98 3.37 -32.18
N GLY A 204 -25.67 4.44 -32.58
CA GLY A 204 -27.08 4.65 -32.27
C GLY A 204 -27.96 3.61 -32.92
N LEU A 205 -28.92 3.10 -32.15
CA LEU A 205 -30.03 2.30 -32.65
C LEU A 205 -31.04 3.24 -33.30
N GLY A 206 -31.24 3.06 -34.61
CA GLY A 206 -32.45 3.47 -35.33
C GLY A 206 -33.46 2.34 -35.38
#